data_AF-A0A2A2KQQ2-F1
#
_entry.id   AF-A0A2A2KQQ2-F1
#
_cell.length_a   1.000
_cell.length_b   1.000
_cell.length_c   1.000
_cell.angle_alpha   90.00
_cell.angle_beta   90.00
_cell.angle_gamma   90.00
#
_symmetry.space_group_name_H-M   'P 1'
#
loop_
_entity.id
_entity.type
_entity.pdbx_description
1 polymer ?
#
loop_
_entity_poly.entity_id
_entity_poly.type
_entity_poly.pdbx_seq_one_letter_code
_entity_poly.pdbx_strand_id
1 'polypeptide(L)'
;MDDSFQPDALLNAASSSGEAAEEIGNEEEDEELITPAEVLLKMKRAWQNEAAAPCILPHQYEILEILVDQIDGMDENLARVKDKTQLKVSIHRAELQRINYLTSDYMRIRLKKIEGNVRRIMTQHNERLRQGKPPLLSEQELRFAEKYAKAEAQLLGKSVLGFLPTPVQKIPHPEEDADLSSVYLQVLEDNVENVPLPDYTDPTAEVNHFRISFVIFNLLLNH
;
A
#
# COMPACT_ATOMS: atom_id res chain seq x y z
N MET A 1 9.11 35.94 -10.65
CA MET A 1 7.72 35.58 -11.00
C MET A 1 7.75 34.09 -11.24
N ASP A 2 7.66 33.34 -10.15
CA ASP A 2 7.68 31.88 -10.15
C ASP A 2 6.30 31.50 -9.62
N ASP A 3 5.41 31.14 -10.55
CA ASP A 3 4.02 30.80 -10.26
C ASP A 3 3.93 29.28 -10.31
N SER A 4 4.44 28.64 -9.24
CA SER A 4 4.34 27.20 -9.06
C SER A 4 2.88 26.84 -8.80
N PHE A 5 2.22 26.32 -9.83
CA PHE A 5 0.91 25.70 -9.73
C PHE A 5 0.93 24.62 -8.63
N GLN A 6 0.35 24.93 -7.47
CA GLN A 6 0.17 23.98 -6.36
C GLN A 6 -1.18 23.26 -6.54
N PRO A 7 -1.19 21.94 -6.81
CA PRO A 7 -2.43 21.16 -6.98
C PRO A 7 -3.28 21.06 -5.70
N ASP A 8 -2.68 21.35 -4.55
CA ASP A 8 -3.23 21.06 -3.22
C ASP A 8 -4.34 22.04 -2.77
N ALA A 9 -4.45 23.20 -3.43
CA ALA A 9 -5.46 24.21 -3.08
C ALA A 9 -6.90 23.79 -3.44
N LEU A 10 -7.09 22.82 -4.35
CA LEU A 10 -8.41 22.47 -4.87
C LEU A 10 -9.18 21.48 -4.00
N LEU A 11 -8.50 20.71 -3.14
CA LEU A 11 -9.13 19.76 -2.22
C LEU A 11 -9.62 20.46 -0.94
N ASN A 12 -8.84 21.40 -0.40
CA ASN A 12 -9.21 22.12 0.83
C ASN A 12 -10.40 23.08 0.63
N ALA A 13 -10.62 23.60 -0.58
CA ALA A 13 -11.71 24.53 -0.87
C ALA A 13 -13.11 23.88 -0.90
N ALA A 14 -13.20 22.55 -0.91
CA ALA A 14 -14.49 21.85 -0.89
C ALA A 14 -15.08 21.70 0.54
N SER A 15 -14.26 21.88 1.58
CA SER A 15 -14.70 21.75 2.98
C SER A 15 -15.18 23.05 3.62
N SER A 16 -15.01 24.22 2.96
CA SER A 16 -15.18 25.53 3.62
C SER A 16 -16.54 26.22 3.40
N SER A 17 -17.61 25.49 3.07
CA SER A 17 -18.95 26.08 2.95
C SER A 17 -19.91 25.53 3.99
N GLY A 18 -19.88 26.14 5.18
CA GLY A 18 -20.83 25.98 6.29
C GLY A 18 -20.54 27.02 7.37
N GLU A 19 -21.55 27.81 7.74
CA GLU A 19 -21.46 29.05 8.55
C GLU A 19 -21.17 28.85 10.06
N ALA A 20 -20.95 29.98 10.73
CA ALA A 20 -20.31 30.22 12.02
C ALA A 20 -21.05 29.85 13.34
N ALA A 21 -20.22 29.72 14.38
CA ALA A 21 -20.39 30.05 15.82
C ALA A 21 -20.99 29.00 16.79
N GLU A 22 -20.15 28.45 17.71
CA GLU A 22 -20.01 28.90 19.12
C GLU A 22 -18.88 28.14 19.83
N GLU A 23 -18.03 28.85 20.59
CA GLU A 23 -16.98 28.30 21.45
C GLU A 23 -17.56 27.66 22.71
N ILE A 24 -17.34 26.36 22.91
CA ILE A 24 -17.31 25.75 24.24
C ILE A 24 -16.13 24.79 24.27
N GLY A 25 -15.14 25.11 25.10
CA GLY A 25 -13.95 24.29 25.31
C GLY A 25 -14.29 22.93 25.90
N ASN A 26 -13.78 21.88 25.26
CA ASN A 26 -13.56 20.58 25.86
C ASN A 26 -12.20 20.08 25.39
N GLU A 27 -11.42 19.59 26.35
CA GLU A 27 -10.15 18.89 26.16
C GLU A 27 -10.44 17.57 25.42
N GLU A 28 -10.47 17.62 24.08
CA GLU A 28 -10.42 16.44 23.24
C GLU A 28 -8.94 16.14 22.98
N GLU A 29 -8.53 14.90 23.27
CA GLU A 29 -7.25 14.34 22.83
C GLU A 29 -7.02 14.77 21.39
N ASP A 30 -5.84 15.34 21.09
CA ASP A 30 -5.46 15.74 19.74
C ASP A 30 -5.42 14.50 18.83
N GLU A 31 -6.59 14.03 18.37
CA GLU A 31 -6.74 13.23 17.16
C GLU A 31 -6.21 14.13 16.05
N GLU A 32 -4.93 13.97 15.76
CA GLU A 32 -4.22 14.69 14.71
C GLU A 32 -5.02 14.53 13.41
N LEU A 33 -5.83 15.53 13.07
CA LEU A 33 -6.75 15.48 11.93
C LEU A 33 -5.92 15.38 10.65
N ILE A 34 -5.75 14.15 10.13
CA ILE A 34 -4.98 13.92 8.92
C ILE A 34 -5.73 14.57 7.75
N THR A 35 -5.08 15.50 7.07
CA THR A 35 -5.69 16.20 5.93
C THR A 35 -5.83 15.24 4.72
N PRO A 36 -6.83 15.41 3.84
CA PRO A 36 -6.96 14.57 2.63
C PRO A 36 -5.71 14.55 1.76
N ALA A 37 -4.95 15.65 1.72
CA ALA A 37 -3.67 15.75 1.02
C ALA A 37 -2.59 14.86 1.64
N GLU A 38 -2.52 14.79 2.97
CA GLU A 38 -1.60 13.89 3.68
C GLU A 38 -1.96 12.42 3.47
N VAL A 39 -3.25 12.08 3.50
CA VAL A 39 -3.72 10.71 3.20
C VAL A 39 -3.26 10.30 1.80
N LEU A 40 -3.44 11.17 0.81
CA LEU A 40 -3.02 10.90 -0.56
C LEU A 40 -1.49 10.72 -0.68
N LEU A 41 -0.71 11.51 0.06
CA LEU A 41 0.74 11.38 0.10
C LEU A 41 1.18 10.06 0.73
N LYS A 42 0.58 9.67 1.87
CA LYS A 42 0.82 8.38 2.53
C LYS A 42 0.46 7.22 1.60
N MET A 43 -0.67 7.31 0.89
CA MET A 43 -1.08 6.30 -0.10
C MET A 43 -0.09 6.17 -1.26
N LYS A 44 0.38 7.30 -1.80
CA LYS A 44 1.35 7.30 -2.89
C LYS A 44 2.65 6.59 -2.46
N ARG A 45 3.11 6.83 -1.23
CA ARG A 45 4.27 6.14 -0.65
C ARG A 45 4.02 4.65 -0.49
N ALA A 46 2.87 4.26 0.08
CA ALA A 46 2.49 2.86 0.22
C ALA A 46 2.46 2.14 -1.14
N TRP A 47 1.88 2.76 -2.17
CA TRP A 47 1.86 2.24 -3.53
C TRP A 47 3.25 2.08 -4.14
N GLN A 48 4.13 3.08 -4.03
CA GLN A 48 5.49 3.00 -4.55
C GLN A 48 6.31 1.91 -3.84
N ASN A 49 6.18 1.82 -2.52
CA ASN A 49 6.87 0.80 -1.73
C ASN A 49 6.36 -0.60 -2.09
N GLU A 50 5.04 -0.78 -2.22
CA GLU A 50 4.46 -2.05 -2.63
C GLU A 50 4.88 -2.41 -4.07
N ALA A 51 4.95 -1.45 -4.99
CA ALA A 51 5.41 -1.71 -6.36
C ALA A 51 6.88 -2.14 -6.44
N ALA A 52 7.75 -1.58 -5.58
CA ALA A 52 9.18 -1.85 -5.58
C ALA A 52 9.58 -3.05 -4.72
N ALA A 53 8.79 -3.40 -3.70
CA ALA A 53 9.12 -4.48 -2.79
C ALA A 53 8.92 -5.87 -3.45
N PRO A 54 9.87 -6.81 -3.30
CA PRO A 54 9.74 -8.18 -3.81
C PRO A 54 8.71 -9.00 -3.03
N CYS A 55 8.51 -8.69 -1.75
CA CYS A 55 7.52 -9.32 -0.90
C CYS A 55 6.31 -8.41 -0.67
N ILE A 56 5.23 -8.98 -0.15
CA ILE A 56 4.05 -8.22 0.27
C ILE A 56 4.35 -7.42 1.54
N LEU A 57 3.90 -6.17 1.58
CA LEU A 57 4.06 -5.29 2.75
C LEU A 57 2.82 -5.33 3.67
N PRO A 58 2.90 -4.80 4.91
CA PRO A 58 1.74 -4.62 5.76
C PRO A 58 0.65 -3.80 5.07
N HIS A 59 -0.59 -4.29 5.15
CA HIS A 59 -1.71 -3.70 4.44
C HIS A 59 -2.10 -2.36 5.08
N GLN A 60 -2.15 -1.29 4.28
CA GLN A 60 -2.54 0.07 4.70
C GLN A 60 -4.06 0.29 4.57
N TYR A 61 -4.87 -0.43 5.37
CA TYR A 61 -6.34 -0.47 5.20
C TYR A 61 -6.98 0.90 5.44
N GLU A 62 -6.60 1.55 6.54
CA GLU A 62 -7.17 2.83 6.98
C GLU A 62 -7.03 3.91 5.90
N ILE A 63 -5.82 4.03 5.32
CA ILE A 63 -5.53 5.01 4.26
C ILE A 63 -6.35 4.70 3.00
N LEU A 64 -6.49 3.42 2.66
CA LEU A 64 -7.23 3.00 1.48
C LEU A 64 -8.73 3.27 1.64
N GLU A 65 -9.30 2.94 2.79
CA GLU A 65 -10.72 3.16 3.11
C GLU A 65 -11.08 4.64 3.05
N ILE A 66 -10.27 5.50 3.70
CA ILE A 66 -10.47 6.96 3.64
C ILE A 66 -10.47 7.44 2.19
N LEU A 67 -9.53 7.00 1.35
CA LEU A 67 -9.47 7.44 -0.05
C LEU A 67 -10.63 6.95 -0.89
N VAL A 68 -11.14 5.73 -0.64
CA VAL A 68 -12.33 5.23 -1.33
C VAL A 68 -13.54 6.08 -0.98
N ASP A 69 -13.73 6.40 0.31
CA ASP A 69 -14.82 7.28 0.74
C ASP A 69 -14.71 8.69 0.15
N GLN A 70 -13.50 9.24 0.08
CA GLN A 70 -13.26 10.54 -0.57
C GLN A 70 -13.54 10.50 -2.08
N ILE A 71 -13.18 9.40 -2.75
CA ILE A 71 -13.48 9.20 -4.18
C ILE A 71 -15.00 9.20 -4.39
N ASP A 72 -15.73 8.40 -3.60
CA ASP A 72 -17.18 8.25 -3.75
C ASP A 72 -17.91 9.57 -3.45
N GLY A 73 -17.53 10.27 -2.37
CA GLY A 73 -18.10 11.57 -2.03
C GLY A 73 -17.85 12.64 -3.09
N MET A 74 -16.65 12.66 -3.69
CA MET A 74 -16.33 13.57 -4.80
C MET A 74 -17.11 13.21 -6.07
N ASP A 75 -17.28 11.92 -6.38
CA ASP A 75 -18.03 11.48 -7.57
C ASP A 75 -19.51 11.86 -7.47
N GLU A 76 -20.13 11.64 -6.30
CA GLU A 76 -21.50 12.07 -6.02
C GLU A 76 -21.67 13.59 -6.15
N ASN A 77 -20.71 14.36 -5.64
CA ASN A 77 -20.74 15.81 -5.76
C ASN A 77 -20.66 16.26 -7.23
N LEU A 78 -19.76 15.67 -8.01
CA LEU A 78 -19.61 15.95 -9.44
C LEU A 78 -20.82 15.51 -10.27
N ALA A 79 -21.54 14.47 -9.82
CA ALA A 79 -22.78 14.03 -10.44
C ALA A 79 -23.92 15.06 -10.27
N ARG A 80 -23.94 15.79 -9.14
CA ARG A 80 -24.94 16.85 -8.85
C ARG A 80 -24.70 18.16 -9.58
N VAL A 81 -23.52 18.39 -10.15
CA VAL A 81 -23.20 19.63 -10.88
C VAL A 81 -23.99 19.70 -12.20
N LYS A 82 -24.80 20.76 -12.35
CA LYS A 82 -25.67 20.97 -13.53
C LYS A 82 -24.88 21.23 -14.81
N ASP A 83 -23.84 22.05 -14.74
CA ASP A 83 -23.01 22.40 -15.87
C ASP A 83 -21.70 21.61 -15.84
N LYS A 84 -21.67 20.52 -16.62
CA LYS A 84 -20.53 19.61 -16.70
C LYS A 84 -19.40 20.12 -17.60
N THR A 85 -19.60 21.24 -18.31
CA THR A 85 -18.63 21.78 -19.29
C THR A 85 -17.61 22.73 -18.66
N GLN A 86 -17.81 23.10 -17.39
CA GLN A 86 -16.91 23.98 -16.66
C GLN A 86 -15.54 23.33 -16.49
N LEU A 87 -14.47 24.11 -16.73
CA LEU A 87 -13.09 23.67 -16.57
C LEU A 87 -12.83 23.07 -15.17
N LYS A 88 -13.39 23.68 -14.12
CA LYS A 88 -13.27 23.19 -12.74
C LYS A 88 -13.78 21.75 -12.58
N VAL A 89 -14.91 21.41 -13.21
CA VAL A 89 -15.47 20.04 -13.19
C VAL A 89 -14.55 19.06 -13.90
N SER A 90 -13.99 19.45 -15.05
CA SER A 90 -13.02 18.62 -15.77
C SER A 90 -11.74 18.37 -14.97
N ILE A 91 -11.24 19.38 -14.26
CA ILE A 91 -10.06 19.24 -13.38
C ILE A 91 -10.35 18.27 -12.24
N HIS A 92 -11.46 18.43 -11.53
CA HIS A 92 -11.82 17.50 -10.45
C HIS A 92 -12.04 16.07 -10.96
N ARG A 93 -12.64 15.88 -12.13
CA ARG A 93 -12.74 14.54 -12.74
C ARG A 93 -11.38 13.94 -13.07
N ALA A 94 -10.47 14.71 -13.64
CA ALA A 94 -9.13 14.23 -13.97
C ALA A 94 -8.37 13.78 -12.71
N GLU A 95 -8.47 14.56 -11.64
CA GLU A 95 -7.85 14.22 -10.36
C GLU A 95 -8.48 12.98 -9.72
N LEU A 96 -9.82 12.87 -9.75
CA LEU A 96 -10.53 11.69 -9.27
C LEU A 96 -10.06 10.41 -9.99
N GLN A 97 -9.88 10.47 -11.32
CA GLN A 97 -9.34 9.35 -12.09
C GLN A 97 -7.91 9.00 -11.69
N ARG A 98 -7.07 10.00 -11.36
CA ARG A 98 -5.70 9.79 -10.91
C ARG A 98 -5.65 9.07 -9.57
N ILE A 99 -6.49 9.47 -8.61
CA ILE A 99 -6.56 8.84 -7.28
C ILE A 99 -7.15 7.43 -7.41
N ASN A 100 -8.20 7.24 -8.21
CA ASN A 100 -8.78 5.92 -8.45
C ASN A 100 -7.79 4.96 -9.13
N TYR A 101 -7.02 5.44 -10.11
CA TYR A 101 -5.94 4.66 -10.70
C TYR A 101 -4.94 4.21 -9.62
N LEU A 102 -4.50 5.12 -8.76
CA LEU A 102 -3.55 4.85 -7.68
C LEU A 102 -4.06 3.75 -6.73
N THR A 103 -5.28 3.89 -6.20
CA THR A 103 -5.86 2.91 -5.26
C THR A 103 -6.10 1.56 -5.93
N SER A 104 -6.62 1.57 -7.15
CA SER A 104 -6.85 0.35 -7.93
C SER A 104 -5.55 -0.37 -8.27
N ASP A 105 -4.49 0.36 -8.64
CA ASP A 105 -3.22 -0.22 -9.02
C ASP A 105 -2.47 -0.80 -7.81
N TYR A 106 -2.52 -0.14 -6.66
CA TYR A 106 -2.05 -0.70 -5.39
C TYR A 106 -2.70 -2.05 -5.09
N MET A 107 -4.03 -2.15 -5.19
CA MET A 107 -4.73 -3.42 -4.95
C MET A 107 -4.36 -4.49 -5.99
N ARG A 108 -4.21 -4.11 -7.27
CA ARG A 108 -3.75 -5.05 -8.31
C ARG A 108 -2.36 -5.61 -8.04
N ILE A 109 -1.41 -4.77 -7.64
CA ILE A 109 -0.05 -5.19 -7.29
C ILE A 109 -0.09 -6.18 -6.13
N ARG A 110 -0.83 -5.86 -5.07
CA ARG A 110 -0.97 -6.75 -3.90
C ARG A 110 -1.59 -8.09 -4.26
N LEU A 111 -2.70 -8.10 -5.00
CA LEU A 111 -3.33 -9.35 -5.46
C LEU A 111 -2.36 -10.20 -6.29
N LYS A 112 -1.58 -9.58 -7.19
CA LYS A 112 -0.57 -10.29 -7.98
C LYS A 112 0.51 -10.92 -7.10
N LYS A 113 0.95 -10.25 -6.02
CA LYS A 113 1.90 -10.82 -5.05
C LYS A 113 1.28 -11.99 -4.27
N ILE A 114 0.00 -11.86 -3.88
CA ILE A 114 -0.74 -12.94 -3.21
C ILE A 114 -0.85 -14.18 -4.12
N GLU A 115 -1.21 -13.99 -5.39
CA GLU A 115 -1.29 -15.06 -6.38
C GLU A 115 0.07 -15.72 -6.63
N GLY A 116 1.17 -14.94 -6.59
CA GLY A 116 2.51 -15.45 -6.80
C GLY A 116 2.96 -16.47 -5.73
N ASN A 117 2.57 -16.29 -4.46
CA ASN A 117 2.98 -17.20 -3.39
C ASN A 117 2.02 -17.21 -2.19
N VAL A 118 0.79 -17.67 -2.45
CA VAL A 118 -0.31 -17.62 -1.48
C VAL A 118 0.00 -18.35 -0.17
N ARG A 119 0.63 -19.54 -0.24
CA ARG A 119 0.87 -20.42 0.93
C ARG A 119 1.86 -19.79 1.90
N ARG A 120 2.94 -19.20 1.39
CA ARG A 120 3.95 -18.53 2.22
C ARG A 120 3.36 -17.29 2.89
N ILE A 121 2.64 -16.49 2.12
CA ILE A 121 2.04 -15.24 2.63
C ILE A 121 1.06 -15.58 3.77
N MET A 122 0.24 -16.62 3.63
CA MET A 122 -0.64 -17.08 4.71
C MET A 122 0.14 -17.55 5.95
N THR A 123 1.23 -18.30 5.78
CA THR A 123 2.09 -18.71 6.91
C THR A 123 2.72 -17.50 7.61
N GLN A 124 3.28 -16.56 6.85
CA GLN A 124 3.89 -15.34 7.37
C GLN A 124 2.88 -14.43 8.06
N HIS A 125 1.67 -14.33 7.53
CA HIS A 125 0.57 -13.58 8.14
C HIS A 125 0.22 -14.15 9.52
N ASN A 126 0.01 -15.46 9.62
CA ASN A 126 -0.30 -16.12 10.88
C ASN A 126 0.84 -16.02 11.91
N GLU A 127 2.09 -16.11 11.46
CA GLU A 127 3.25 -15.97 12.34
C GLU A 127 3.38 -14.52 12.86
N ARG A 128 3.16 -13.51 12.01
CA ARG A 128 3.15 -12.11 12.44
C ARG A 128 2.04 -11.81 13.45
N LEU A 129 0.83 -12.35 13.23
CA LEU A 129 -0.27 -12.22 14.19
C LEU A 129 0.09 -12.84 15.55
N ARG A 130 0.75 -14.01 15.56
CA ARG A 130 1.21 -14.63 16.81
C ARG A 130 2.26 -13.78 17.55
N GLN A 131 3.07 -13.04 16.79
CA GLN A 131 4.08 -12.13 17.31
C GLN A 131 3.52 -10.73 17.69
N GLY A 132 2.21 -10.48 17.51
CA GLY A 132 1.60 -9.17 17.76
C GLY A 132 2.05 -8.08 16.78
N LYS A 133 2.60 -8.46 15.62
CA LYS A 133 3.02 -7.53 14.55
C LYS A 133 1.83 -7.14 13.68
N PRO A 134 1.89 -6.00 12.97
CA PRO A 134 0.80 -5.55 12.10
C PRO A 134 0.46 -6.62 11.04
N PRO A 135 -0.84 -6.76 10.69
CA PRO A 135 -1.30 -7.75 9.74
C PRO A 135 -0.76 -7.47 8.33
N LEU A 136 -0.36 -8.54 7.63
CA LEU A 136 0.07 -8.43 6.24
C LEU A 136 -1.08 -8.31 5.25
N LEU A 137 -2.23 -8.91 5.58
CA LEU A 137 -3.37 -9.06 4.69
C LEU A 137 -4.59 -8.44 5.36
N SER A 138 -5.45 -7.79 4.58
CA SER A 138 -6.79 -7.48 5.03
C SER A 138 -7.65 -8.75 5.14
N GLU A 139 -8.81 -8.66 5.81
CA GLU A 139 -9.72 -9.79 5.91
C GLU A 139 -10.20 -10.26 4.52
N GLN A 140 -10.48 -9.32 3.62
CA GLN A 140 -10.92 -9.63 2.26
C GLN A 140 -9.79 -10.31 1.46
N GLU A 141 -8.54 -9.85 1.62
CA GLU A 141 -7.36 -10.46 1.01
C GLU A 141 -7.12 -11.88 1.55
N LEU A 142 -7.32 -12.10 2.86
CA LEU A 142 -7.19 -13.41 3.49
C LEU A 142 -8.23 -14.39 2.92
N ARG A 143 -9.50 -13.98 2.82
CA ARG A 143 -10.56 -14.80 2.21
C ARG A 143 -10.24 -15.14 0.75
N PHE A 144 -9.69 -14.18 -0.01
CA PHE A 144 -9.23 -14.41 -1.37
C PHE A 144 -8.09 -15.44 -1.42
N ALA A 145 -7.08 -15.28 -0.56
CA ALA A 145 -5.93 -16.17 -0.46
C ALA A 145 -6.35 -17.62 -0.13
N GLU A 146 -7.24 -17.82 0.83
CA GLU A 146 -7.78 -19.13 1.19
C GLU A 146 -8.50 -19.80 0.02
N LYS A 147 -9.36 -19.04 -0.67
CA LYS A 147 -10.10 -19.51 -1.84
C LYS A 147 -9.15 -19.88 -2.98
N TYR A 148 -8.13 -19.05 -3.22
CA TYR A 148 -7.13 -19.26 -4.25
C TYR A 148 -6.28 -20.51 -3.97
N ALA A 149 -5.74 -20.64 -2.75
CA ALA A 149 -4.94 -21.80 -2.33
C ALA A 149 -5.72 -23.12 -2.42
N LYS A 150 -7.03 -23.10 -2.12
CA LYS A 150 -7.91 -24.26 -2.28
C LYS A 150 -8.15 -24.60 -3.75
N ALA A 151 -8.42 -23.61 -4.60
CA ALA A 151 -8.62 -23.81 -6.03
C ALA A 151 -7.35 -24.35 -6.71
N GLU A 152 -6.20 -23.78 -6.37
CA GLU A 152 -4.88 -24.23 -6.81
C GLU A 152 -4.62 -25.69 -6.40
N ALA A 153 -4.83 -26.03 -5.12
CA ALA A 153 -4.66 -27.40 -4.63
C ALA A 153 -5.55 -28.41 -5.36
N GLN A 154 -6.81 -28.04 -5.65
CA GLN A 154 -7.74 -28.88 -6.40
C GLN A 154 -7.29 -29.08 -7.85
N LEU A 155 -6.79 -28.03 -8.49
CA LEU A 155 -6.26 -28.10 -9.85
C LEU A 155 -5.04 -29.03 -9.91
N LEU A 156 -4.03 -28.79 -9.06
CA LEU A 156 -2.85 -29.67 -8.99
C LEU A 156 -3.24 -31.11 -8.67
N GLY A 157 -4.18 -31.31 -7.74
CA GLY A 157 -4.74 -32.60 -7.38
C GLY A 157 -5.28 -33.37 -8.59
N LYS A 158 -6.10 -32.71 -9.42
CA LYS A 158 -6.73 -33.33 -10.60
C LYS A 158 -5.78 -33.49 -11.78
N SER A 159 -4.86 -32.57 -11.98
CA SER A 159 -4.03 -32.50 -13.19
C SER A 159 -2.75 -33.30 -13.10
N VAL A 160 -2.06 -33.27 -11.95
CA VAL A 160 -0.72 -33.86 -11.82
C VAL A 160 -0.60 -34.75 -10.59
N LEU A 161 -0.91 -34.22 -9.40
CA LEU A 161 -0.63 -34.91 -8.14
C LEU A 161 -1.40 -36.24 -8.02
N GLY A 162 -2.63 -36.32 -8.54
CA GLY A 162 -3.41 -37.56 -8.53
C GLY A 162 -2.79 -38.71 -9.34
N PHE A 163 -1.89 -38.40 -10.28
CA PHE A 163 -1.17 -39.39 -11.10
C PHE A 163 0.18 -39.78 -10.51
N LEU A 164 0.68 -39.05 -9.51
CA LEU A 164 1.96 -39.32 -8.88
C LEU A 164 1.83 -40.43 -7.82
N PRO A 165 2.90 -41.18 -7.50
CA PRO A 165 2.91 -42.12 -6.38
C PRO A 165 2.64 -41.42 -5.04
N THR A 166 1.91 -42.08 -4.13
CA THR A 166 1.48 -41.52 -2.82
C THR A 166 2.55 -40.75 -2.04
N PRO A 167 3.83 -41.18 -1.98
CA PRO A 167 4.87 -40.45 -1.23
C PRO A 167 5.15 -39.02 -1.73
N VAL A 168 4.89 -38.75 -3.01
CA VAL A 168 5.20 -37.48 -3.69
C VAL A 168 3.95 -36.69 -4.09
N GLN A 169 2.74 -37.12 -3.67
CA GLN A 169 1.49 -36.37 -3.84
C GLN A 169 1.37 -35.19 -2.86
N LYS A 170 2.41 -34.36 -2.81
CA LYS A 170 2.46 -33.19 -1.94
C LYS A 170 2.50 -31.94 -2.82
N ILE A 171 1.82 -30.90 -2.36
CA ILE A 171 1.92 -29.61 -3.01
C ILE A 171 3.34 -29.09 -2.79
N PRO A 172 4.02 -28.58 -3.84
CA PRO A 172 5.36 -28.02 -3.71
C PRO A 172 5.44 -27.01 -2.57
N HIS A 173 6.57 -27.02 -1.86
CA HIS A 173 6.81 -26.00 -0.84
C HIS A 173 6.83 -24.62 -1.50
N PRO A 174 6.27 -23.59 -0.84
CA PRO A 174 6.37 -22.25 -1.36
C PRO A 174 7.85 -21.85 -1.44
N GLU A 175 8.25 -21.30 -2.59
CA GLU A 175 9.60 -20.72 -2.76
C GLU A 175 9.77 -19.56 -1.76
N GLU A 176 10.98 -19.38 -1.23
CA GLU A 176 11.31 -18.19 -0.45
C GLU A 176 11.30 -16.97 -1.39
N ASP A 177 10.84 -15.81 -0.93
CA ASP A 177 11.01 -14.59 -1.72
C ASP A 177 12.50 -14.40 -1.96
N ALA A 178 12.88 -14.20 -3.23
CA ALA A 178 14.27 -14.08 -3.66
C ALA A 178 15.11 -13.31 -2.64
N ASP A 179 15.91 -14.05 -1.88
CA ASP A 179 16.63 -13.58 -0.68
C ASP A 179 17.68 -12.48 -1.00
N LEU A 180 17.92 -12.28 -2.31
CA LEU A 180 18.89 -11.36 -2.89
C LEU A 180 18.25 -10.29 -3.78
N SER A 181 16.92 -10.13 -3.73
CA SER A 181 16.23 -9.07 -4.46
C SER A 181 16.76 -7.70 -4.03
N SER A 182 17.50 -7.05 -4.93
CA SER A 182 18.01 -5.72 -4.70
C SER A 182 16.98 -4.66 -5.08
N VAL A 183 16.78 -3.68 -4.21
CA VAL A 183 15.86 -2.56 -4.38
C VAL A 183 16.61 -1.25 -4.30
N TYR A 184 16.04 -0.21 -4.90
CA TYR A 184 16.47 1.17 -4.68
C TYR A 184 15.68 1.75 -3.53
N LEU A 185 16.36 2.41 -2.59
CA LEU A 185 15.73 3.07 -1.46
C LEU A 185 16.13 4.55 -1.36
N GLN A 186 15.21 5.34 -0.84
CA GLN A 186 15.41 6.74 -0.50
C GLN A 186 15.00 6.93 0.95
N VAL A 187 15.91 7.46 1.78
CA VAL A 187 15.61 7.79 3.17
C VAL A 187 14.90 9.13 3.24
N LEU A 188 13.72 9.12 3.86
CA LEU A 188 12.84 10.28 3.95
C LEU A 188 12.96 11.03 5.28
N GLU A 189 13.46 10.38 6.34
CA GLU A 189 13.58 10.94 7.68
C GLU A 189 15.05 11.10 8.08
N ASP A 190 15.38 12.20 8.76
CA ASP A 190 16.77 12.52 9.15
C ASP A 190 17.24 11.76 10.41
N ASN A 191 16.31 11.15 11.17
CA ASN A 191 16.57 10.52 12.48
C ASN A 191 16.66 9.00 12.44
N VAL A 192 16.91 8.40 11.27
CA VAL A 192 17.10 6.95 11.20
C VAL A 192 18.47 6.62 11.81
N GLU A 193 18.49 5.95 12.96
CA GLU A 193 19.71 5.40 13.55
C GLU A 193 20.49 4.62 12.49
N ASN A 194 21.82 4.74 12.47
CA ASN A 194 22.71 4.10 11.49
C ASN A 194 22.40 2.61 11.36
N VAL A 195 21.57 2.21 10.39
CA VAL A 195 21.34 0.80 10.07
C VAL A 195 22.54 0.35 9.24
N PRO A 196 23.46 -0.47 9.79
CA PRO A 196 24.57 -0.98 9.02
C PRO A 196 24.00 -1.86 7.92
N LEU A 197 24.06 -1.38 6.68
CA LEU A 197 23.75 -2.21 5.53
C LEU A 197 25.03 -2.96 5.18
N PRO A 198 25.07 -4.30 5.30
CA PRO A 198 26.15 -5.07 4.71
C PRO A 198 26.04 -4.99 3.18
N ASP A 199 26.60 -3.93 2.60
CA ASP A 199 26.93 -3.89 1.18
C ASP A 199 28.09 -4.88 0.96
N TYR A 200 27.95 -5.75 -0.05
CA TYR A 200 29.02 -6.68 -0.43
C TYR A 200 30.29 -5.95 -0.90
N THR A 201 30.21 -4.65 -1.20
CA THR A 201 31.33 -3.82 -1.65
C THR A 201 31.89 -2.88 -0.57
N ASP A 202 31.09 -2.51 0.44
CA ASP A 202 31.52 -1.64 1.55
C ASP A 202 30.70 -1.93 2.84
N PRO A 203 31.26 -2.67 3.81
CA PRO A 203 30.61 -2.95 5.10
C PRO A 203 30.29 -1.71 5.96
N THR A 204 30.77 -0.53 5.55
CA THR A 204 30.60 0.76 6.21
C THR A 204 29.71 1.74 5.43
N ALA A 205 29.02 1.28 4.38
CA ALA A 205 28.13 2.14 3.59
C ALA A 205 26.97 2.70 4.43
N GLU A 206 26.97 4.02 4.63
CA GLU A 206 25.94 4.76 5.36
C GLU A 206 24.85 5.27 4.41
N VAL A 207 23.58 5.01 4.77
CA VAL A 207 22.46 5.63 4.06
C VAL A 207 22.26 7.04 4.57
N ASN A 208 22.55 8.03 3.73
CA ASN A 208 22.35 9.44 4.05
C ASN A 208 21.01 9.94 3.47
N HIS A 209 20.37 10.89 4.15
CA HIS A 209 19.27 11.66 3.58
C HIS A 209 19.73 12.28 2.24
N PHE A 210 18.88 12.20 1.21
CA PHE A 210 19.15 12.54 -0.21
C PHE A 210 19.97 11.56 -1.09
N ARG A 211 20.41 10.39 -0.61
CA ARG A 211 21.06 9.38 -1.48
C ARG A 211 20.12 8.23 -1.84
N ILE A 212 19.95 7.99 -3.14
CA ILE A 212 19.35 6.74 -3.64
C ILE A 212 20.39 5.64 -3.44
N SER A 213 20.05 4.62 -2.67
CA SER A 213 20.96 3.50 -2.34
C SER A 213 20.40 2.18 -2.88
N PHE A 214 21.28 1.27 -3.28
CA PHE A 214 20.91 -0.06 -3.81
C PHE A 214 21.19 -1.12 -2.76
N VAL A 215 20.16 -1.85 -2.32
CA VAL A 215 20.23 -2.66 -1.09
C VAL A 215 19.40 -3.94 -1.23
N ILE A 216 19.84 -5.01 -0.57
CA ILE A 216 19.06 -6.25 -0.47
C ILE A 216 17.88 -6.05 0.47
N PHE A 217 16.67 -6.29 -0.03
CA PHE A 217 15.43 -5.95 0.67
C PHE A 217 15.27 -6.65 2.03
N ASN A 218 15.73 -7.89 2.19
CA ASN A 218 15.61 -8.62 3.46
C ASN A 218 16.44 -8.02 4.62
N LEU A 219 17.46 -7.21 4.32
CA LEU A 219 18.22 -6.49 5.35
C LEU A 219 17.39 -5.36 6.00
N LEU A 220 16.34 -4.90 5.32
CA LEU A 220 15.45 -3.84 5.82
C LEU A 220 14.30 -4.37 6.69
N LEU A 221 14.01 -5.67 6.66
CA LEU A 221 12.91 -6.29 7.41
C LEU A 221 13.31 -6.82 8.80
N ASN A 222 14.62 -6.94 9.06
CA ASN A 222 15.17 -7.51 10.30
C ASN A 222 15.59 -6.43 11.33
N HIS A 223 15.38 -5.15 11.03
CA HIS A 223 15.52 -4.01 11.90
C HIS A 223 14.16 -3.34 12.10
#